data_AF-A0A679IXC8-F1
#
_entry.id   AF-A0A679IXC8-F1
#
_cell.length_a   1.000
_cell.length_b   1.000
_cell.length_c   1.000
_cell.angle_alpha   90.00
_cell.angle_beta   90.00
_cell.angle_gamma   90.00
#
_symmetry.space_group_name_H-M   'P 1'
#
loop_
_entity.id
_entity.type
_entity.pdbx_description
1 polymer ?
#
loop_
_entity_poly.entity_id
_entity_poly.type
_entity_poly.pdbx_seq_one_letter_code
_entity_poly.pdbx_strand_id
1 'polypeptide(L)'
;MDRELERRGHHFVRYADDVTVYVCSRKAGWRVMGLLRRLFGRLRLCLNETKSAVTSAFGCTVLGFTFWVGPGGVVKRHVAPASLAMFEQRVRVLTRRSGGRSLPDVVGRLRIYLLGWKGN
;
A
#
# COMPACT_ATOMS: atom_id res chain seq x y z
N MET A 1 -16.73 11.48 4.97
CA MET A 1 -15.66 11.14 5.92
C MET A 1 -14.55 12.18 5.82
N ASP A 2 -14.04 12.40 4.62
CA ASP A 2 -12.99 13.38 4.28
C ASP A 2 -13.26 14.77 4.86
N ARG A 3 -14.46 15.33 4.63
CA ARG A 3 -14.86 16.64 5.18
C ARG A 3 -14.74 16.74 6.72
N GLU A 4 -14.95 15.65 7.44
CA GLU A 4 -14.81 15.63 8.91
C GLU A 4 -13.35 15.48 9.35
N LEU A 5 -12.51 14.80 8.56
CA LEU A 5 -11.07 14.72 8.79
C LEU A 5 -10.39 16.07 8.50
N GLU A 6 -10.77 16.74 7.40
CA GLU A 6 -10.32 18.08 7.04
C GLU A 6 -10.72 19.11 8.09
N ARG A 7 -11.98 19.09 8.55
CA ARG A 7 -12.48 19.98 9.62
C ARG A 7 -11.67 19.84 10.92
N ARG A 8 -11.09 18.67 11.17
CA ARG A 8 -10.25 18.37 12.34
C ARG A 8 -8.75 18.61 12.09
N GLY A 9 -8.37 18.99 10.87
CA GLY A 9 -6.98 19.20 10.48
C GLY A 9 -6.13 17.92 10.48
N HIS A 10 -6.73 16.75 10.25
CA HIS A 10 -5.97 15.51 10.18
C HIS A 10 -5.29 15.35 8.81
N HIS A 11 -4.04 14.87 8.81
CA HIS A 11 -3.36 14.46 7.59
C HIS A 11 -3.81 13.05 7.21
N PHE A 12 -4.40 12.90 6.02
CA PHE A 12 -4.84 11.61 5.52
C PHE A 12 -4.61 11.48 4.02
N VAL A 13 -4.56 10.23 3.56
CA VAL A 13 -4.52 9.84 2.15
C VAL A 13 -5.69 8.90 1.92
N ARG A 14 -6.48 9.18 0.89
CA ARG A 14 -7.59 8.33 0.44
C ARG A 14 -7.32 7.87 -0.98
N TYR A 15 -7.37 6.56 -1.21
CA TYR A 15 -7.26 5.95 -2.53
C TYR A 15 -8.40 4.95 -2.71
N ALA A 16 -9.33 5.26 -3.62
CA ALA A 16 -10.59 4.52 -3.75
C ALA A 16 -11.28 4.34 -2.37
N ASP A 17 -11.41 3.10 -1.91
CA ASP A 17 -12.04 2.76 -0.63
C ASP A 17 -11.05 2.74 0.55
N ASP A 18 -9.75 2.73 0.29
CA ASP A 18 -8.71 2.69 1.31
C ASP A 18 -8.41 4.10 1.84
N VAL A 19 -8.44 4.26 3.17
CA VAL A 19 -8.08 5.52 3.83
C VAL A 19 -7.01 5.28 4.89
N THR A 20 -5.91 6.02 4.77
CA THR A 20 -4.80 6.02 5.72
C THR A 20 -4.74 7.39 6.40
N VAL A 21 -4.85 7.43 7.73
CA VAL A 21 -4.75 8.66 8.52
C VAL A 21 -3.45 8.66 9.32
N TYR A 22 -2.65 9.72 9.18
CA TYR A 22 -1.36 9.87 9.84
C TYR A 22 -1.50 10.72 11.11
N VAL A 23 -0.97 10.19 12.23
CA VAL A 23 -1.02 10.83 13.54
C VAL A 23 0.30 10.65 14.28
N CYS A 24 0.64 11.61 15.14
CA CYS A 24 1.91 11.59 15.87
C CYS A 24 1.93 10.65 17.09
N SER A 25 0.79 10.10 17.52
CA SER A 25 0.74 9.21 18.69
C SER A 25 -0.26 8.06 18.53
N ARG A 26 0.07 6.91 19.14
CA ARG A 26 -0.81 5.73 19.15
C ARG A 26 -2.15 6.03 19.82
N LYS A 27 -2.16 6.85 20.89
CA LYS A 27 -3.39 7.30 21.57
C LYS A 27 -4.28 8.14 20.65
N ALA A 28 -3.68 9.04 19.88
CA ALA A 28 -4.42 9.79 18.85
C ALA A 28 -4.95 8.86 17.75
N GLY A 29 -4.19 7.84 17.36
CA GLY A 29 -4.61 6.82 16.39
C GLY A 29 -5.87 6.07 16.81
N TRP A 30 -5.92 5.60 18.06
CA TRP A 30 -7.13 4.96 18.59
C TRP A 30 -8.32 5.92 18.67
N ARG A 31 -8.09 7.20 18.99
CA ARG A 31 -9.14 8.23 18.97
C ARG A 31 -9.71 8.45 17.57
N VAL A 32 -8.85 8.48 16.55
CA VAL A 32 -9.24 8.57 15.14
C VAL A 32 -9.96 7.30 14.69
N MET A 33 -9.50 6.12 15.09
CA MET A 33 -10.17 4.84 14.77
C MET A 33 -11.60 4.82 15.31
N GLY A 34 -11.83 5.30 16.54
CA GLY A 34 -13.17 5.44 17.11
C GLY A 34 -14.05 6.43 16.34
N LEU A 35 -13.48 7.54 15.85
CA LEU A 35 -14.18 8.48 14.98
C LEU A 35 -14.58 7.82 13.65
N LEU A 36 -13.64 7.12 13.01
CA LEU A 36 -13.87 6.46 11.73
C LEU A 36 -14.98 5.41 11.85
N ARG A 37 -14.97 4.57 12.90
CA ARG A 37 -16.06 3.62 13.16
C ARG A 37 -17.44 4.30 13.20
N ARG A 38 -17.56 5.45 13.87
CA ARG A 38 -18.83 6.21 13.93
C ARG A 38 -19.23 6.80 12.58
N LEU A 39 -18.27 7.31 11.81
CA LEU A 39 -18.51 7.86 10.47
C LEU A 39 -18.95 6.79 9.48
N PHE A 40 -18.26 5.64 9.47
CA PHE A 40 -18.61 4.49 8.63
C PHE A 40 -19.98 3.92 8.98
N GLY A 41 -20.31 3.81 10.28
CA GLY A 41 -21.64 3.40 10.73
C GLY A 41 -22.77 4.32 10.25
N ARG A 42 -22.55 5.64 10.23
CA ARG A 42 -23.52 6.60 9.66
C ARG A 42 -23.74 6.42 8.15
N LEU A 43 -22.69 6.02 7.43
CA LEU A 43 -22.73 5.77 6.00
C LEU A 43 -23.23 4.35 5.65
N ARG A 44 -23.59 3.53 6.66
CA ARG A 44 -23.92 2.10 6.52
C ARG A 44 -22.83 1.30 5.81
N LEU A 45 -21.57 1.71 5.97
CA LEU A 45 -20.41 1.01 5.43
C LEU A 45 -19.76 0.18 6.53
N CYS A 46 -19.48 -1.10 6.24
CA CYS A 46 -18.73 -1.95 7.16
C CYS A 46 -17.24 -1.64 7.06
N LEU A 47 -16.65 -1.29 8.20
CA LEU A 47 -15.22 -1.14 8.32
C LEU A 47 -14.59 -2.54 8.35
N ASN A 48 -13.61 -2.78 7.48
CA ASN A 48 -12.92 -4.05 7.46
C ASN A 48 -11.94 -4.11 8.63
N GLU A 49 -12.38 -4.66 9.76
CA GLU A 49 -11.58 -4.72 10.99
C GLU A 49 -10.34 -5.61 10.88
N THR A 50 -10.32 -6.59 9.96
CA THR A 50 -9.13 -7.41 9.71
C THR A 50 -8.06 -6.66 8.91
N LYS A 51 -8.45 -5.66 8.12
CA LYS A 51 -7.52 -4.79 7.38
C LYS A 51 -7.16 -3.49 8.11
N SER A 52 -7.99 -3.07 9.05
CA SER A 52 -7.86 -1.76 9.71
C SER A 52 -7.09 -1.88 11.03
N ALA A 53 -5.90 -1.29 11.08
CA ALA A 53 -5.06 -1.33 12.28
C ALA A 53 -4.43 0.05 12.58
N VAL A 54 -4.26 0.34 13.87
CA VAL A 54 -3.41 1.46 14.33
C VAL A 54 -1.99 0.94 14.44
N THR A 55 -1.18 1.21 13.43
CA THR A 55 0.22 0.77 13.37
C THR A 55 1.16 1.93 13.03
N SER A 56 2.46 1.67 13.11
CA SER A 56 3.49 2.63 12.69
C SER A 56 3.43 2.82 11.17
N ALA A 57 3.56 4.08 10.73
CA ALA A 57 3.62 4.43 9.31
C ALA A 57 4.80 3.77 8.56
N PHE A 58 5.87 3.41 9.27
CA PHE A 58 7.04 2.75 8.70
C PHE A 58 6.89 1.23 8.58
N GLY A 59 5.85 0.64 9.20
CA GLY A 59 5.58 -0.79 9.15
C GLY A 59 4.35 -1.16 8.32
N CYS A 60 3.59 -0.19 7.82
CA CYS A 60 2.43 -0.45 6.99
C CYS A 60 2.75 -0.38 5.49
N THR A 61 2.13 -1.29 4.74
CA THR A 61 2.13 -1.25 3.28
C THR A 61 0.93 -0.43 2.80
N VAL A 62 1.18 0.61 2.02
CA VAL A 62 0.15 1.45 1.38
C VAL A 62 0.38 1.38 -0.13
N LEU A 63 -0.60 0.90 -0.88
CA LEU A 63 -0.56 0.78 -2.35
C LEU A 63 0.68 0.05 -2.89
N GLY A 64 1.19 -0.96 -2.16
CA GLY A 64 2.38 -1.71 -2.55
C GLY A 64 3.72 -1.05 -2.17
N PHE A 65 3.68 0.02 -1.36
CA PHE A 65 4.87 0.70 -0.85
C PHE A 65 4.90 0.69 0.68
N THR A 66 6.11 0.64 1.22
CA THR A 66 6.40 0.88 2.64
C THR A 66 7.21 2.17 2.76
N PHE A 67 7.28 2.72 3.97
CA PHE A 67 8.08 3.91 4.25
C PHE A 67 9.22 3.57 5.19
N TRP A 68 10.35 4.27 5.03
CA TRP A 68 11.47 4.18 5.95
C TRP A 68 12.10 5.56 6.16
N VAL A 69 12.80 5.73 7.28
CA VAL A 69 13.51 6.98 7.60
C VAL A 69 14.94 6.85 7.08
N GLY A 70 15.27 7.65 6.07
CA GLY A 70 16.61 7.76 5.53
C GLY A 70 17.55 8.66 6.35
N PRO A 71 18.83 8.71 5.97
CA PRO A 71 19.79 9.66 6.56
C PRO A 71 19.25 11.09 6.52
N GLY A 72 19.41 11.82 7.63
CA GLY A 72 18.88 13.19 7.77
C GLY A 72 17.38 13.27 8.13
N GLY A 73 16.73 12.16 8.50
CA GLY A 73 15.34 12.16 8.94
C GLY A 73 14.31 12.23 7.81
N VAL A 74 14.75 12.10 6.56
CA VAL A 74 13.88 12.19 5.38
C VAL A 74 13.13 10.87 5.18
N VAL A 75 11.80 10.93 5.11
CA VAL A 75 10.97 9.78 4.80
C VAL A 75 11.15 9.40 3.33
N LYS A 76 11.56 8.16 3.07
CA LYS A 76 11.72 7.60 1.73
C LYS A 76 10.72 6.48 1.51
N ARG A 77 10.27 6.34 0.27
CA ARG A 77 9.39 5.26 -0.18
C ARG A 77 10.23 4.03 -0.56
N HIS A 78 9.79 2.86 -0.13
CA HIS A 78 10.37 1.57 -0.45
C HIS A 78 9.29 0.65 -1.03
N VAL A 79 9.67 -0.30 -1.89
CA VAL A 79 8.72 -1.28 -2.43
C VAL A 79 8.35 -2.25 -1.31
N ALA A 80 7.06 -2.49 -1.11
CA ALA A 80 6.65 -3.43 -0.07
C ALA A 80 7.23 -4.83 -0.33
N PRO A 81 7.71 -5.54 0.71
CA PRO A 81 8.27 -6.89 0.53
C PRO A 81 7.31 -7.85 -0.18
N ALA A 82 6.01 -7.74 0.08
CA ALA A 82 4.98 -8.54 -0.58
C ALA A 82 4.90 -8.24 -2.09
N SER A 83 4.98 -6.97 -2.49
CA SER A 83 4.99 -6.55 -3.90
C SER A 83 6.26 -7.01 -4.61
N LEU A 84 7.41 -6.99 -3.92
CA LEU A 84 8.66 -7.52 -4.46
C LEU A 84 8.59 -9.05 -4.64
N ALA A 85 8.05 -9.77 -3.66
CA ALA A 85 7.88 -11.22 -3.76
C ALA A 85 6.95 -11.62 -4.92
N MET A 86 5.85 -10.89 -5.12
CA MET A 86 4.96 -11.08 -6.28
C MET A 86 5.68 -10.82 -7.60
N PHE A 87 6.52 -9.78 -7.66
CA PHE A 87 7.34 -9.48 -8.82
C PHE A 87 8.30 -10.62 -9.15
N GLU A 88 9.07 -11.09 -8.17
CA GLU A 88 10.00 -12.21 -8.33
C GLU A 88 9.29 -13.50 -8.78
N GLN A 89 8.13 -13.79 -8.17
CA GLN A 89 7.31 -14.93 -8.56
C GLN A 89 6.86 -14.82 -10.02
N ARG A 90 6.44 -13.63 -10.46
CA ARG A 90 5.99 -13.41 -11.84
C ARG A 90 7.14 -13.55 -12.83
N VAL A 91 8.33 -13.02 -12.51
CA VAL A 91 9.55 -13.23 -13.32
C VAL A 91 9.85 -14.72 -13.45
N ARG A 92 9.77 -15.48 -12.35
CA ARG A 92 10.03 -16.93 -12.33
C ARG A 92 9.04 -17.74 -13.19
N VAL A 93 7.78 -17.31 -13.24
CA VAL A 93 6.76 -17.90 -14.12
C VAL A 93 7.05 -17.60 -15.59
N LEU A 94 7.49 -16.37 -15.90
CA LEU A 94 7.81 -15.96 -17.27
C LEU A 94 9.06 -16.66 -17.81
N THR A 95 10.04 -16.95 -16.97
CA THR A 95 11.31 -17.60 -17.34
C THR A 95 11.30 -19.12 -17.15
N ARG A 96 10.14 -19.73 -16.90
CA ARG A 96 10.03 -21.18 -16.63
C ARG A 96 10.46 -22.02 -17.84
N ARG A 97 11.39 -22.96 -17.61
CA ARG A 97 11.96 -23.84 -18.65
C ARG A 97 10.95 -24.79 -19.32
N SER A 98 9.90 -25.19 -18.62
CA SER A 98 8.89 -26.15 -19.12
C SER A 98 7.78 -25.49 -19.95
N GLY A 99 7.99 -24.28 -20.48
CA GLY A 99 6.97 -23.50 -21.17
C GLY A 99 6.83 -23.75 -22.68
N GLY A 100 7.75 -24.50 -23.30
CA GLY A 100 7.74 -24.77 -24.75
C GLY A 100 7.91 -23.52 -25.63
N ARG A 101 8.48 -22.44 -25.09
CA ARG A 101 8.62 -21.14 -25.79
C ARG A 101 10.05 -20.92 -26.25
N SER A 102 10.20 -20.21 -27.36
CA SER A 102 11.51 -19.77 -27.84
C SER A 102 12.13 -18.76 -26.87
N LEU A 103 13.47 -18.71 -26.83
CA LEU A 103 14.18 -17.74 -26.00
C LEU A 103 13.80 -16.27 -26.34
N PRO A 104 13.67 -15.87 -27.63
CA PRO A 104 13.18 -14.55 -28.00
C PRO A 104 11.79 -14.22 -27.43
N ASP A 105 10.85 -15.17 -27.43
CA ASP A 105 9.50 -14.96 -26.89
C ASP A 105 9.53 -14.71 -25.37
N VAL A 106 10.39 -15.44 -24.65
CA VAL A 106 10.58 -15.26 -23.21
C VAL A 106 11.14 -13.87 -22.92
N VAL A 107 12.17 -13.45 -23.67
CA VAL A 107 12.79 -12.12 -23.53
C VAL A 107 11.79 -11.01 -23.83
N GLY A 108 11.00 -11.13 -24.91
CA GLY A 108 9.99 -10.16 -25.28
C GLY A 108 8.93 -9.96 -24.20
N ARG A 109 8.41 -11.06 -23.63
CA ARG A 109 7.41 -11.01 -22.54
C ARG A 109 7.99 -10.43 -21.26
N LEU A 110 9.22 -10.81 -20.92
CA LEU A 110 9.91 -10.27 -19.75
C LEU A 110 10.12 -8.75 -19.90
N ARG A 111 10.52 -8.28 -21.08
CA ARG A 111 10.71 -6.85 -21.35
C ARG A 111 9.44 -6.04 -21.12
N ILE A 112 8.30 -6.49 -21.65
CA ILE A 112 7.00 -5.81 -21.45
C ILE A 112 6.67 -5.74 -19.95
N TYR A 113 6.85 -6.84 -19.22
CA TYR A 113 6.57 -6.90 -17.80
C TYR A 113 7.49 -5.97 -16.98
N LEU A 114 8.79 -5.96 -17.25
CA LEU A 114 9.76 -5.11 -16.56
C LEU A 114 9.50 -3.62 -16.84
N LEU A 115 9.16 -3.26 -18.08
CA LEU A 115 8.80 -1.87 -18.42
C LEU A 115 7.53 -1.42 -17.71
N GLY A 116 6.51 -2.28 -17.66
CA GLY A 116 5.28 -1.99 -16.92
C GLY A 116 5.50 -1.86 -15.41
N TRP A 117 6.39 -2.68 -14.84
CA TRP A 117 6.71 -2.63 -13.41
C TRP A 117 7.55 -1.40 -13.04
N LYS A 118 8.51 -1.01 -13.90
CA LYS A 118 9.30 0.21 -13.71
C LYS A 118 8.46 1.50 -13.78
N GLY A 119 7.37 1.49 -14.55
CA GLY A 119 6.47 2.63 -14.68
C GLY A 119 5.49 2.83 -13.50
N ASN A 120 5.41 1.87 -12.58
CA ASN A 120 4.65 1.96 -11.33
C ASN A 120 5.54 2.38 -10.15
#